data_AF-A0A6L7IK62-F1
#
_entry.id   AF-A0A6L7IK62-F1
#
_cell.length_a   1.000
_cell.length_b   1.000
_cell.length_c   1.000
_cell.angle_alpha   90.00
_cell.angle_beta   90.00
_cell.angle_gamma   90.00
#
_symmetry.space_group_name_H-M   'P 1'
#
loop_
_entity.id
_entity.type
_entity.pdbx_description
1 polymer ?
#
loop_
_entity_poly.entity_id
_entity_poly.type
_entity_poly.pdbx_seq_one_letter_code
_entity_poly.pdbx_strand_id
1 'polypeptide(L)'
;MSEVLVKVDHVSKKFCKDLKTGLWYGFQDLGKNLFGNNSENQLRPKEFWAVNDISFEVKRGECLGLLGHNGAGKSTLLKVINGLLSPDKGRIEMRGRVNALIELGAGFNPILTGRENIFNNAAVLGISEKETKKKLDEIIAFSELEEFIDTPVQYYSSGMKVKLGFSVAAHLEPDILILDEVLAVGDAGFRIKSFNKMMELMKSCAVLFVSHAMPNVARVCNKVIYMEHGKNLYCGNDVHQGIEMYFDQFSSEKSKIEFNDAATIDQIYINKQPQSNNVISTFYGEDFKLKFNINILEKGIESFYISIQITDKDLKIVANFFTNKFSPNFKVENHNEIEIIFPELLLIDGEYQITYFIVTNDGTENQYRYLAIYRNYTTFKVRGLKENVYAAIYLKGFITHNGKALN
;
A
#
# COMPACT_ATOMS: atom_id res chain seq x y z
N MET A 1 -29.86 -7.10 -8.26
CA MET A 1 -29.04 -5.91 -7.93
C MET A 1 -28.38 -6.18 -6.60
N SER A 2 -27.06 -6.00 -6.47
CA SER A 2 -26.37 -6.16 -5.18
C SER A 2 -26.82 -5.09 -4.19
N GLU A 3 -27.07 -5.51 -2.94
CA GLU A 3 -27.56 -4.67 -1.85
C GLU A 3 -26.50 -3.62 -1.45
N VAL A 4 -26.87 -2.34 -1.37
CA VAL A 4 -26.01 -1.26 -0.84
C VAL A 4 -26.03 -1.32 0.68
N LEU A 5 -24.87 -1.53 1.31
CA LEU A 5 -24.73 -1.64 2.76
C LEU A 5 -24.16 -0.38 3.39
N VAL A 6 -23.25 0.31 2.70
CA VAL A 6 -22.72 1.61 3.13
C VAL A 6 -23.04 2.63 2.07
N LYS A 7 -23.69 3.73 2.47
CA LYS A 7 -23.92 4.90 1.63
C LYS A 7 -23.47 6.15 2.37
N VAL A 8 -22.51 6.84 1.77
CA VAL A 8 -21.97 8.12 2.24
C VAL A 8 -22.41 9.18 1.24
N ASP A 9 -23.10 10.21 1.71
CA ASP A 9 -23.72 11.23 0.87
C ASP A 9 -23.31 12.64 1.33
N HIS A 10 -22.46 13.29 0.54
CA HIS A 10 -21.97 14.67 0.71
C HIS A 10 -21.38 14.94 2.11
N VAL A 11 -20.69 13.93 2.66
CA VAL A 11 -20.17 13.99 4.03
C VAL A 11 -19.03 14.98 4.14
N SER A 12 -19.10 15.86 5.13
CA SER A 12 -18.02 16.78 5.48
C SER A 12 -17.78 16.80 6.98
N LYS A 13 -16.51 16.88 7.38
CA LYS A 13 -16.07 17.02 8.76
C LYS A 13 -14.98 18.08 8.87
N LYS A 14 -15.21 19.09 9.72
CA LYS A 14 -14.23 20.14 10.02
C LYS A 14 -13.61 19.96 11.41
N PHE A 15 -12.41 20.49 11.57
CA PHE A 15 -11.69 20.60 12.84
C PHE A 15 -11.12 22.00 13.00
N CYS A 16 -10.84 22.38 14.24
CA CYS A 16 -10.09 23.58 14.57
C CYS A 16 -8.61 23.22 14.83
N LYS A 17 -7.68 24.01 14.30
CA LYS A 17 -6.23 23.83 14.53
C LYS A 17 -5.81 24.10 15.98
N ASP A 18 -6.62 24.82 16.74
CA ASP A 18 -6.36 25.20 18.12
C ASP A 18 -7.48 24.72 19.05
N LEU A 19 -7.11 23.99 20.11
CA LEU A 19 -8.06 23.39 21.04
C LEU A 19 -8.87 24.45 21.80
N LYS A 20 -8.23 25.53 22.27
CA LYS A 20 -8.93 26.60 23.02
C LYS A 20 -9.97 27.28 22.14
N THR A 21 -9.58 27.61 20.91
CA THR A 21 -10.47 28.20 19.90
C THR A 21 -11.62 27.23 19.55
N GLY A 22 -11.32 25.93 19.39
CA GLY A 22 -12.32 24.91 19.10
C GLY A 22 -13.35 24.72 20.21
N LEU A 23 -12.89 24.67 21.47
CA LEU A 23 -13.79 24.61 22.63
C LEU A 23 -14.68 25.85 22.71
N TRP A 24 -14.10 27.03 22.48
CA TRP A 24 -14.85 28.28 22.46
C TRP A 24 -15.94 28.28 21.37
N TYR A 25 -15.62 27.83 20.16
CA TYR A 25 -16.62 27.65 19.10
C TYR A 25 -17.70 26.63 19.47
N GLY A 26 -17.34 25.52 20.10
CA GLY A 26 -18.31 24.55 20.62
C GLY A 26 -19.29 25.15 21.63
N PHE A 27 -18.81 26.00 22.55
CA PHE A 27 -19.67 26.74 23.48
C PHE A 27 -20.59 27.73 22.75
N GLN A 28 -20.07 28.46 21.76
CA GLN A 28 -20.90 29.36 20.95
C GLN A 28 -21.99 28.60 20.17
N ASP A 29 -21.67 27.43 19.64
CA ASP A 29 -22.59 26.61 18.85
C ASP A 29 -23.68 25.98 19.72
N LEU A 30 -23.33 25.50 20.92
CA LEU A 30 -24.30 25.07 21.94
C LEU A 30 -25.28 26.21 22.28
N GLY A 31 -24.76 27.42 22.50
CA GLY A 31 -25.60 28.59 22.77
C GLY A 31 -26.53 28.94 21.62
N LYS A 32 -26.02 28.95 20.38
CA LYS A 32 -26.82 29.27 19.17
C LYS A 32 -27.91 28.24 18.89
N ASN A 33 -27.63 26.95 19.11
CA ASN A 33 -28.59 25.86 18.91
C ASN A 33 -29.79 25.95 19.86
N LEU A 34 -29.61 26.54 21.06
CA LEU A 34 -30.71 26.81 21.99
C LEU A 34 -31.62 27.97 21.55
N PHE A 35 -31.11 28.90 20.75
CA PHE A 35 -31.87 30.05 20.23
C PHE A 35 -32.36 29.87 18.79
N GLY A 36 -32.33 28.64 18.26
CA GLY A 36 -32.94 28.28 16.98
C GLY A 36 -32.27 28.91 15.75
N ASN A 37 -31.12 29.55 15.90
CA ASN A 37 -30.45 30.21 14.78
C ASN A 37 -29.40 29.28 14.16
N ASN A 38 -29.81 28.60 13.10
CA ASN A 38 -29.07 27.51 12.50
C ASN A 38 -28.42 27.96 11.18
N SER A 39 -27.30 28.68 11.26
CA SER A 39 -26.42 28.88 10.10
C SER A 39 -25.08 29.50 10.50
N GLU A 40 -24.00 28.76 10.27
CA GLU A 40 -23.05 29.10 9.20
C GLU A 40 -22.14 27.91 8.92
N ASN A 41 -22.28 27.35 7.72
CA ASN A 41 -21.52 26.21 7.22
C ASN A 41 -20.17 26.62 6.58
N GLN A 42 -19.73 27.84 6.89
CA GLN A 42 -18.45 28.41 6.48
C GLN A 42 -17.38 28.11 7.54
N LEU A 43 -16.14 27.95 7.08
CA LEU A 43 -14.99 27.76 7.96
C LEU A 43 -14.73 29.05 8.73
N ARG A 44 -14.72 28.96 10.05
CA ARG A 44 -14.24 30.03 10.93
C ARG A 44 -12.72 30.12 10.88
N PRO A 45 -12.10 31.24 11.31
CA PRO A 45 -10.66 31.32 11.43
C PRO A 45 -10.09 30.12 12.21
N LYS A 46 -8.99 29.54 11.70
CA LYS A 46 -8.34 28.33 12.22
C LYS A 46 -9.13 27.02 12.06
N GLU A 47 -10.33 27.02 11.47
CA GLU A 47 -10.99 25.79 11.06
C GLU A 47 -10.46 25.30 9.71
N PHE A 48 -10.51 23.99 9.49
CA PHE A 48 -10.22 23.36 8.21
C PHE A 48 -11.10 22.13 8.01
N TRP A 49 -11.37 21.78 6.74
CA TRP A 49 -12.05 20.53 6.42
C TRP A 49 -11.05 19.37 6.42
N ALA A 50 -11.28 18.39 7.29
CA ALA A 50 -10.54 17.11 7.26
C ALA A 50 -11.21 16.11 6.31
N VAL A 51 -12.52 16.23 6.12
CA VAL A 51 -13.32 15.55 5.09
C VAL A 51 -14.22 16.61 4.48
N ASN A 52 -14.31 16.69 3.16
CA ASN A 52 -15.03 17.72 2.44
C ASN A 52 -15.76 17.13 1.25
N ASP A 53 -17.08 17.05 1.39
CA ASP A 53 -18.02 16.67 0.33
C ASP A 53 -17.72 15.31 -0.31
N ILE A 54 -17.58 14.27 0.53
CA ILE A 54 -17.31 12.90 0.06
C ILE A 54 -18.62 12.14 -0.11
N SER A 55 -18.79 11.52 -1.28
CA SER A 55 -19.90 10.63 -1.59
C SER A 55 -19.42 9.31 -2.20
N PHE A 56 -19.91 8.19 -1.69
CA PHE A 56 -19.70 6.87 -2.28
C PHE A 56 -20.69 5.84 -1.72
N GLU A 57 -20.81 4.72 -2.42
CA GLU A 57 -21.59 3.56 -2.00
C GLU A 57 -20.71 2.31 -2.00
N VAL A 58 -20.93 1.40 -1.05
CA VAL A 58 -20.31 0.07 -1.01
C VAL A 58 -21.39 -0.97 -0.86
N LYS A 59 -21.39 -1.92 -1.80
CA LYS A 59 -22.37 -3.00 -1.86
C LYS A 59 -21.83 -4.27 -1.19
N ARG A 60 -22.73 -5.19 -0.88
CA ARG A 60 -22.36 -6.53 -0.42
C ARG A 60 -21.46 -7.20 -1.46
N GLY A 61 -20.31 -7.71 -1.04
CA GLY A 61 -19.28 -8.29 -1.90
C GLY A 61 -18.29 -7.27 -2.49
N GLU A 62 -18.45 -5.97 -2.24
CA GLU A 62 -17.50 -4.94 -2.65
C GLU A 62 -16.48 -4.66 -1.55
N CYS A 63 -15.23 -4.46 -1.95
CA CYS A 63 -14.14 -4.00 -1.12
C CYS A 63 -13.62 -2.67 -1.67
N LEU A 64 -13.92 -1.59 -0.93
CA LEU A 64 -13.50 -0.24 -1.22
C LEU A 64 -12.17 0.06 -0.52
N GLY A 65 -11.11 0.30 -1.30
CA GLY A 65 -9.83 0.79 -0.80
C GLY A 65 -9.82 2.32 -0.64
N LEU A 66 -9.43 2.83 0.53
CA LEU A 66 -9.19 4.26 0.77
C LEU A 66 -7.70 4.58 0.58
N LEU A 67 -7.38 5.32 -0.48
CA LEU A 67 -6.05 5.77 -0.86
C LEU A 67 -5.84 7.24 -0.51
N GLY A 68 -4.58 7.65 -0.32
CA GLY A 68 -4.21 9.04 -0.04
C GLY A 68 -3.03 9.13 0.92
N HIS A 69 -2.31 10.26 0.88
CA HIS A 69 -1.16 10.50 1.75
C HIS A 69 -1.56 10.62 3.24
N ASN A 70 -0.58 10.71 4.14
CA ASN A 70 -0.83 10.98 5.56
C ASN A 70 -1.43 12.37 5.75
N GLY A 71 -2.57 12.46 6.41
CA GLY A 71 -3.33 13.71 6.53
C GLY A 71 -4.36 13.97 5.42
N ALA A 72 -4.55 13.04 4.47
CA ALA A 72 -5.58 13.15 3.43
C ALA A 72 -7.03 13.08 3.95
N GLY A 73 -7.24 12.65 5.21
CA GLY A 73 -8.58 12.55 5.83
C GLY A 73 -9.13 11.13 6.01
N LYS A 74 -8.38 10.08 5.62
CA LYS A 74 -8.82 8.66 5.68
C LYS A 74 -9.30 8.23 7.07
N SER A 75 -8.47 8.41 8.10
CA SER A 75 -8.83 8.03 9.48
C SER A 75 -9.99 8.86 10.04
N THR A 76 -10.11 10.13 9.61
CA THR A 76 -11.28 10.96 9.96
C THR A 76 -12.54 10.41 9.31
N LEU A 77 -12.49 10.08 8.02
CA LEU A 77 -13.61 9.49 7.30
C LEU A 77 -14.06 8.18 7.96
N LEU A 78 -13.11 7.30 8.31
CA LEU A 78 -13.43 6.08 9.05
C LEU A 78 -14.08 6.35 10.41
N LYS A 79 -13.59 7.33 11.19
CA LYS A 79 -14.19 7.70 12.48
C LYS A 79 -15.61 8.24 12.31
N VAL A 80 -15.87 8.99 11.23
CA VAL A 80 -17.22 9.49 10.92
C VAL A 80 -18.13 8.34 10.49
N ILE A 81 -17.65 7.41 9.67
CA ILE A 81 -18.39 6.20 9.27
C ILE A 81 -18.72 5.34 10.49
N ASN A 82 -17.77 5.11 11.39
CA ASN A 82 -17.97 4.33 12.62
C ASN A 82 -18.87 5.01 13.66
N GLY A 83 -19.35 6.23 13.41
CA GLY A 83 -20.17 6.98 14.36
C GLY A 83 -19.40 7.49 15.58
N LEU A 84 -18.06 7.40 15.59
CA LEU A 84 -17.22 8.00 16.63
C LEU A 84 -17.21 9.54 16.53
N LEU A 85 -17.49 10.07 15.34
CA LEU A 85 -17.62 11.50 15.09
C LEU A 85 -18.87 11.78 14.26
N SER A 86 -19.69 12.74 14.69
CA SER A 86 -20.81 13.22 13.86
C SER A 86 -20.29 14.05 12.68
N PRO A 87 -20.80 13.84 11.46
CA PRO A 87 -20.50 14.71 10.34
C PRO A 87 -21.06 16.11 10.57
N ASP A 88 -20.39 17.14 10.05
CA ASP A 88 -20.89 18.53 10.07
C ASP A 88 -21.83 18.79 8.89
N LYS A 89 -21.68 18.05 7.79
CA LYS A 89 -22.58 18.05 6.63
C LYS A 89 -22.74 16.64 6.08
N GLY A 90 -23.83 16.42 5.34
CA GLY A 90 -24.12 15.16 4.66
C GLY A 90 -24.69 14.11 5.61
N ARG A 91 -24.81 12.88 5.10
CA ARG A 91 -25.40 11.76 5.83
C ARG A 91 -24.67 10.46 5.51
N ILE A 92 -24.65 9.57 6.50
CA ILE A 92 -24.16 8.20 6.36
C ILE A 92 -25.33 7.26 6.66
N GLU A 93 -25.55 6.30 5.77
CA GLU A 93 -26.45 5.17 5.98
C GLU A 93 -25.62 3.89 6.01
N MET A 94 -25.77 3.11 7.08
CA MET A 94 -25.19 1.78 7.21
C MET A 94 -26.30 0.78 7.48
N ARG A 95 -26.33 -0.32 6.71
CA ARG A 95 -27.34 -1.36 6.81
C ARG A 95 -26.68 -2.66 7.26
N GLY A 96 -27.08 -3.15 8.43
CA GLY A 96 -26.55 -4.38 9.02
C GLY A 96 -25.51 -4.12 10.11
N ARG A 97 -24.85 -5.20 10.55
CA ARG A 97 -23.86 -5.17 11.63
C ARG A 97 -22.52 -4.66 11.12
N VAL A 98 -22.00 -3.62 11.76
CA VAL A 98 -20.67 -3.06 11.48
C VAL A 98 -19.66 -3.69 12.43
N ASN A 99 -18.58 -4.21 11.88
CA ASN A 99 -17.43 -4.67 12.66
C ASN A 99 -16.16 -4.01 12.12
N ALA A 100 -15.38 -3.39 13.02
CA ALA A 100 -14.13 -2.75 12.68
C ALA A 100 -13.00 -3.57 13.30
N LEU A 101 -12.12 -4.16 12.47
CA LEU A 101 -10.89 -4.81 12.92
C LEU A 101 -9.81 -3.76 13.21
N ILE A 102 -10.20 -2.67 13.86
CA ILE A 102 -9.31 -1.60 14.27
C ILE A 102 -8.96 -1.92 15.73
N GLU A 103 -7.67 -2.12 16.01
CA GLU A 103 -7.16 -2.49 17.34
C GLU A 103 -7.62 -3.88 17.84
N LEU A 104 -7.27 -4.94 17.10
CA LEU A 104 -7.53 -6.32 17.53
C LEU A 104 -6.96 -6.58 18.93
N GLY A 105 -7.85 -6.79 19.91
CA GLY A 105 -7.51 -7.03 21.31
C GLY A 105 -7.72 -5.82 22.24
N ALA A 106 -8.03 -4.64 21.71
CA ALA A 106 -8.61 -3.56 22.49
C ALA A 106 -10.04 -3.94 22.90
N GLY A 107 -10.39 -3.72 24.17
CA GLY A 107 -11.71 -4.08 24.71
C GLY A 107 -11.77 -5.43 25.44
N PHE A 108 -10.68 -6.22 25.45
CA PHE A 108 -10.62 -7.36 26.37
C PHE A 108 -10.54 -6.90 27.82
N ASN A 109 -11.35 -7.52 28.67
CA ASN A 109 -11.23 -7.38 30.12
C ASN A 109 -10.09 -8.30 30.60
N PRO A 110 -9.01 -7.74 31.18
CA PRO A 110 -7.82 -8.50 31.55
C PRO A 110 -8.07 -9.52 32.66
N ILE A 111 -9.11 -9.31 33.49
CA ILE A 111 -9.46 -10.19 34.62
C ILE A 111 -10.24 -11.42 34.13
N LEU A 112 -11.00 -11.28 33.04
CA LEU A 112 -11.79 -12.36 32.48
C LEU A 112 -10.93 -13.35 31.69
N THR A 113 -11.38 -14.59 31.63
CA THR A 113 -10.81 -15.64 30.78
C THR A 113 -10.96 -15.33 29.30
N GLY A 114 -10.20 -16.00 28.43
CA GLY A 114 -10.38 -15.91 26.99
C GLY A 114 -11.82 -16.23 26.57
N ARG A 115 -12.40 -17.30 27.14
CA ARG A 115 -13.79 -17.71 26.89
C ARG A 115 -14.81 -16.61 27.23
N GLU A 116 -14.71 -16.04 28.42
CA GLU A 116 -15.60 -14.95 28.85
C GLU A 116 -15.42 -13.69 27.98
N ASN A 117 -14.18 -13.42 27.56
CA ASN A 117 -13.89 -12.33 26.65
C ASN A 117 -14.48 -12.53 25.25
N ILE A 118 -14.60 -13.77 24.74
CA ILE A 118 -15.34 -14.06 23.50
C ILE A 118 -16.79 -13.62 23.65
N PHE A 119 -17.46 -13.99 24.74
CA PHE A 119 -18.85 -13.61 24.99
C PHE A 119 -19.03 -12.09 25.13
N ASN A 120 -18.13 -11.44 25.87
CA ASN A 120 -18.18 -9.99 26.06
C ASN A 120 -18.02 -9.24 24.73
N ASN A 121 -17.03 -9.61 23.91
CA ASN A 121 -16.82 -8.96 22.61
C ASN A 121 -17.97 -9.22 21.64
N ALA A 122 -18.50 -10.44 21.60
CA ALA A 122 -19.66 -10.74 20.79
C ALA A 122 -20.89 -9.91 21.21
N ALA A 123 -21.12 -9.73 22.51
CA ALA A 123 -22.22 -8.90 23.02
C ALA A 123 -22.05 -7.41 22.64
N VAL A 124 -20.83 -6.86 22.72
CA VAL A 124 -20.51 -5.51 22.25
C VAL A 124 -20.81 -5.33 20.76
N LEU A 125 -20.60 -6.38 19.96
CA LEU A 125 -20.92 -6.42 18.53
C LEU A 125 -22.40 -6.73 18.23
N GLY A 126 -23.25 -6.78 19.27
CA GLY A 126 -24.69 -6.99 19.13
C GLY A 126 -25.09 -8.44 18.83
N ILE A 127 -24.23 -9.40 19.17
CA ILE A 127 -24.47 -10.83 18.91
C ILE A 127 -24.98 -11.51 20.17
N SER A 128 -26.04 -12.29 20.01
CA SER A 128 -26.67 -12.97 21.14
C SER A 128 -25.78 -14.09 21.69
N GLU A 129 -25.86 -14.33 23.00
CA GLU A 129 -25.13 -15.42 23.65
C GLU A 129 -25.37 -16.79 22.96
N LYS A 130 -26.60 -17.02 22.48
CA LYS A 130 -26.98 -18.23 21.75
C LYS A 130 -26.24 -18.38 20.42
N GLU A 131 -26.05 -17.28 19.69
CA GLU A 131 -25.28 -17.27 18.44
C GLU A 131 -23.78 -17.43 18.73
N THR A 132 -23.26 -16.73 19.73
CA THR A 132 -21.87 -16.87 20.17
C THR A 132 -21.54 -18.30 20.55
N LYS A 133 -22.44 -18.97 21.30
CA LYS A 133 -22.26 -20.37 21.72
C LYS A 133 -22.19 -21.34 20.53
N LYS A 134 -22.89 -21.06 19.42
CA LYS A 134 -22.80 -21.88 18.20
C LYS A 134 -21.46 -21.75 17.49
N LYS A 135 -20.80 -20.61 17.62
CA LYS A 135 -19.51 -20.29 16.98
C LYS A 135 -18.31 -20.46 17.91
N LEU A 136 -18.55 -20.74 19.20
CA LEU A 136 -17.52 -20.74 20.24
C LEU A 136 -16.38 -21.71 19.90
N ASP A 137 -16.70 -22.95 19.55
CA ASP A 137 -15.70 -23.97 19.26
C ASP A 137 -14.91 -23.63 17.99
N GLU A 138 -15.56 -23.07 16.96
CA GLU A 138 -14.89 -22.56 15.75
C GLU A 138 -13.92 -21.42 16.06
N ILE A 139 -14.33 -20.47 16.91
CA ILE A 139 -13.49 -19.35 17.35
C ILE A 139 -12.25 -19.84 18.09
N ILE A 140 -12.44 -20.76 19.05
CA ILE A 140 -11.35 -21.32 19.87
C ILE A 140 -10.37 -22.07 18.96
N ALA A 141 -10.88 -22.98 18.11
CA ALA A 141 -10.07 -23.74 17.17
C ALA A 141 -9.35 -22.84 16.14
N PHE A 142 -9.98 -21.74 15.73
CA PHE A 142 -9.31 -20.79 14.85
C PHE A 142 -8.18 -20.07 15.58
N SER A 143 -8.36 -19.70 16.86
CA SER A 143 -7.38 -18.96 17.66
C SER A 143 -6.13 -19.77 18.03
N GLU A 144 -6.19 -21.10 18.01
CA GLU A 144 -5.11 -22.00 18.47
C GLU A 144 -4.78 -21.77 19.97
N LEU A 145 -5.80 -21.47 20.77
CA LEU A 145 -5.69 -21.16 22.20
C LEU A 145 -6.48 -22.13 23.08
N GLU A 146 -6.75 -23.36 22.61
CA GLU A 146 -7.53 -24.37 23.31
C GLU A 146 -7.06 -24.60 24.76
N GLU A 147 -5.74 -24.66 24.97
CA GLU A 147 -5.14 -24.87 26.30
C GLU A 147 -5.21 -23.62 27.19
N PHE A 148 -5.29 -22.43 26.60
CA PHE A 148 -5.24 -21.15 27.30
C PHE A 148 -6.60 -20.47 27.41
N ILE A 149 -7.66 -21.01 26.78
CA ILE A 149 -8.93 -20.31 26.62
C ILE A 149 -9.61 -19.99 27.96
N ASP A 150 -9.43 -20.85 28.95
CA ASP A 150 -9.97 -20.69 30.31
C ASP A 150 -8.96 -20.00 31.26
N THR A 151 -7.89 -19.41 30.72
CA THR A 151 -6.92 -18.58 31.46
C THR A 151 -7.27 -17.10 31.32
N PRO A 152 -7.13 -16.27 32.39
CA PRO A 152 -7.32 -14.82 32.30
C PRO A 152 -6.46 -14.15 31.22
N VAL A 153 -7.06 -13.25 30.45
CA VAL A 153 -6.41 -12.60 29.29
C VAL A 153 -5.21 -11.72 29.69
N GLN A 154 -5.11 -11.29 30.94
CA GLN A 154 -3.90 -10.62 31.44
C GLN A 154 -2.63 -11.46 31.29
N TYR A 155 -2.73 -12.79 31.29
CA TYR A 155 -1.59 -13.71 31.11
C TYR A 155 -1.30 -14.03 29.65
N TYR A 156 -2.11 -13.52 28.71
CA TYR A 156 -1.88 -13.74 27.29
C TYR A 156 -0.73 -12.87 26.80
N SER A 157 0.12 -13.46 25.95
CA SER A 157 1.06 -12.67 25.14
C SER A 157 0.29 -11.71 24.22
N SER A 158 0.97 -10.68 23.71
CA SER A 158 0.39 -9.78 22.69
C SER A 158 -0.12 -10.56 21.48
N GLY A 159 0.62 -11.58 21.01
CA GLY A 159 0.21 -12.44 19.91
C GLY A 159 -1.07 -13.22 20.19
N MET A 160 -1.20 -13.81 21.38
CA MET A 160 -2.41 -14.53 21.78
C MET A 160 -3.64 -13.62 21.83
N LYS A 161 -3.49 -12.40 22.37
CA LYS A 161 -4.57 -11.40 22.39
C LYS A 161 -5.04 -11.10 20.98
N VAL A 162 -4.11 -10.86 20.05
CA VAL A 162 -4.53 -10.56 18.68
C VAL A 162 -5.13 -11.78 17.98
N LYS A 163 -4.57 -12.99 18.16
CA LYS A 163 -5.17 -14.22 17.62
C LYS A 163 -6.62 -14.35 18.08
N LEU A 164 -6.89 -14.22 19.37
CA LEU A 164 -8.25 -14.29 19.91
C LEU A 164 -9.15 -13.18 19.34
N GLY A 165 -8.67 -11.93 19.33
CA GLY A 165 -9.45 -10.78 18.83
C GLY A 165 -9.84 -10.96 17.36
N PHE A 166 -8.90 -11.43 16.53
CA PHE A 166 -9.17 -11.74 15.13
C PHE A 166 -10.16 -12.91 15.00
N SER A 167 -9.94 -14.01 15.72
CA SER A 167 -10.80 -15.19 15.66
C SER A 167 -12.26 -14.85 15.97
N VAL A 168 -12.48 -14.08 17.03
CA VAL A 168 -13.80 -13.58 17.40
C VAL A 168 -14.37 -12.78 16.24
N ALA A 169 -13.69 -11.71 15.83
CA ALA A 169 -14.25 -10.80 14.84
C ALA A 169 -14.51 -11.45 13.46
N ALA A 170 -13.69 -12.42 13.05
CA ALA A 170 -13.82 -13.14 11.79
C ALA A 170 -14.94 -14.20 11.77
N HIS A 171 -15.41 -14.70 12.92
CA HIS A 171 -16.48 -15.71 13.00
C HIS A 171 -17.84 -15.13 13.39
N LEU A 172 -17.89 -13.83 13.66
CA LEU A 172 -19.10 -13.10 14.02
C LEU A 172 -19.89 -12.58 12.80
N GLU A 173 -19.47 -12.92 11.57
CA GLU A 173 -20.20 -12.72 10.31
C GLU A 173 -20.87 -11.33 10.20
N PRO A 174 -20.08 -10.24 10.12
CA PRO A 174 -20.61 -8.89 9.98
C PRO A 174 -21.21 -8.64 8.59
N ASP A 175 -22.04 -7.61 8.46
CA ASP A 175 -22.49 -7.13 7.15
C ASP A 175 -21.47 -6.14 6.55
N ILE A 176 -20.87 -5.33 7.41
CA ILE A 176 -19.90 -4.29 7.04
C ILE A 176 -18.62 -4.53 7.83
N LEU A 177 -17.50 -4.66 7.12
CA LEU A 177 -16.18 -4.90 7.69
C LEU A 177 -15.25 -3.73 7.41
N ILE A 178 -14.59 -3.22 8.45
CA ILE A 178 -13.63 -2.12 8.32
C ILE A 178 -12.26 -2.62 8.73
N LEU A 179 -11.29 -2.48 7.84
CA LEU A 179 -9.97 -3.04 7.93
C LEU A 179 -8.94 -1.91 7.84
N ASP A 180 -8.11 -1.75 8.88
CA ASP A 180 -7.09 -0.68 8.94
C ASP A 180 -5.69 -1.27 9.10
N GLU A 181 -4.99 -1.58 8.00
CA GLU A 181 -3.60 -2.10 7.98
C GLU A 181 -3.30 -3.40 8.75
N VAL A 182 -4.25 -3.95 9.52
CA VAL A 182 -4.07 -5.10 10.42
C VAL A 182 -4.03 -6.45 9.68
N LEU A 183 -3.77 -6.49 8.37
CA LEU A 183 -3.75 -7.75 7.62
C LEU A 183 -2.57 -8.67 7.97
N ALA A 184 -1.65 -8.24 8.83
CA ALA A 184 -0.45 -8.97 9.19
C ALA A 184 -0.34 -9.20 10.70
N VAL A 185 -1.25 -9.99 11.29
CA VAL A 185 -1.09 -10.39 12.70
C VAL A 185 -0.99 -11.88 12.90
N GLY A 186 -0.25 -12.24 13.95
CA GLY A 186 0.14 -13.61 14.27
C GLY A 186 1.44 -14.02 13.58
N ASP A 187 1.82 -15.28 13.80
CA ASP A 187 2.89 -15.93 13.06
C ASP A 187 2.52 -16.13 11.57
N ALA A 188 3.46 -16.62 10.77
CA ALA A 188 3.26 -16.82 9.33
C ALA A 188 2.08 -17.76 9.00
N GLY A 189 1.85 -18.79 9.83
CA GLY A 189 0.75 -19.74 9.65
C GLY A 189 -0.60 -19.07 9.91
N PHE A 190 -0.73 -18.39 11.05
CA PHE A 190 -1.95 -17.68 11.42
C PHE A 190 -2.28 -16.54 10.44
N ARG A 191 -1.26 -15.85 9.90
CA ARG A 191 -1.44 -14.83 8.85
C ARG A 191 -2.09 -15.39 7.59
N ILE A 192 -1.63 -16.55 7.09
CA ILE A 192 -2.21 -17.19 5.91
C ILE A 192 -3.66 -17.61 6.18
N LYS A 193 -3.91 -18.20 7.34
CA LYS A 193 -5.25 -18.61 7.81
C LYS A 193 -6.21 -17.42 7.87
N SER A 194 -5.75 -16.32 8.47
CA SER A 194 -6.47 -15.05 8.60
C SER A 194 -6.78 -14.43 7.24
N PHE A 195 -5.80 -14.40 6.33
CA PHE A 195 -5.99 -13.90 4.98
C PHE A 195 -7.07 -14.69 4.23
N ASN A 196 -7.01 -16.03 4.26
CA ASN A 196 -8.00 -16.87 3.61
C ASN A 196 -9.41 -16.65 4.20
N LYS A 197 -9.52 -16.52 5.53
CA LYS A 197 -10.80 -16.24 6.19
C LYS A 197 -11.37 -14.87 5.80
N MET A 198 -10.52 -13.84 5.69
CA MET A 198 -10.96 -12.53 5.20
C MET A 198 -11.46 -12.61 3.76
N MET A 199 -10.73 -13.27 2.86
CA MET A 199 -11.16 -13.45 1.47
C MET A 199 -12.50 -14.20 1.36
N GLU A 200 -12.82 -15.09 2.29
CA GLU A 200 -14.13 -15.74 2.40
C GLU A 200 -15.21 -14.74 2.82
N LEU A 201 -14.98 -14.01 3.93
CA LEU A 201 -15.92 -13.02 4.47
C LEU A 201 -16.23 -11.89 3.48
N MET A 202 -15.23 -11.45 2.73
CA MET A 202 -15.36 -10.39 1.73
C MET A 202 -16.40 -10.71 0.64
N LYS A 203 -16.75 -11.99 0.43
CA LYS A 203 -17.78 -12.38 -0.54
C LYS A 203 -19.20 -12.06 -0.05
N SER A 204 -19.39 -12.00 1.27
CA SER A 204 -20.69 -11.79 1.91
C SER A 204 -20.82 -10.45 2.65
N CYS A 205 -19.75 -9.66 2.74
CA CYS A 205 -19.69 -8.38 3.45
C CYS A 205 -19.43 -7.21 2.49
N ALA A 206 -19.79 -5.99 2.88
CA ALA A 206 -19.20 -4.76 2.33
C ALA A 206 -17.93 -4.43 3.12
N VAL A 207 -16.81 -4.17 2.44
CA VAL A 207 -15.52 -3.94 3.10
C VAL A 207 -15.00 -2.53 2.81
N LEU A 208 -14.59 -1.82 3.87
CA LEU A 208 -13.79 -0.61 3.80
C LEU A 208 -12.36 -0.97 4.20
N PHE A 209 -11.43 -0.86 3.26
CA PHE A 209 -10.04 -1.22 3.46
C PHE A 209 -9.15 0.02 3.41
N VAL A 210 -8.39 0.25 4.47
CA VAL A 210 -7.35 1.28 4.53
C VAL A 210 -6.00 0.58 4.55
N SER A 211 -5.15 0.91 3.57
CA SER A 211 -3.79 0.42 3.52
C SER A 211 -2.87 1.37 2.78
N HIS A 212 -1.66 1.53 3.31
CA HIS A 212 -0.55 2.19 2.63
C HIS A 212 0.19 1.25 1.67
N ALA A 213 -0.11 -0.06 1.66
CA ALA A 213 0.49 -1.04 0.76
C ALA A 213 -0.36 -1.23 -0.51
N MET A 214 -0.04 -0.51 -1.58
CA MET A 214 -0.75 -0.59 -2.87
C MET A 214 -0.85 -2.01 -3.46
N PRO A 215 0.15 -2.91 -3.31
CA PRO A 215 -0.01 -4.30 -3.74
C PRO A 215 -1.15 -5.05 -3.04
N ASN A 216 -1.44 -4.73 -1.77
CA ASN A 216 -2.56 -5.32 -1.04
C ASN A 216 -3.88 -4.74 -1.55
N VAL A 217 -3.94 -3.43 -1.81
CA VAL A 217 -5.10 -2.77 -2.42
C VAL A 217 -5.41 -3.41 -3.77
N ALA A 218 -4.42 -3.52 -4.66
CA ALA A 218 -4.58 -4.11 -5.99
C ALA A 218 -5.06 -5.58 -5.94
N ARG A 219 -4.67 -6.32 -4.90
CA ARG A 219 -5.04 -7.73 -4.72
C ARG A 219 -6.46 -7.93 -4.16
N VAL A 220 -6.90 -7.03 -3.29
CA VAL A 220 -8.06 -7.25 -2.40
C VAL A 220 -9.23 -6.33 -2.73
N CYS A 221 -8.98 -5.11 -3.22
CA CYS A 221 -10.01 -4.15 -3.55
C CYS A 221 -10.54 -4.38 -4.97
N ASN A 222 -11.84 -4.16 -5.16
CA ASN A 222 -12.49 -4.08 -6.47
C ASN A 222 -13.05 -2.68 -6.75
N LYS A 223 -12.86 -1.75 -5.80
CA LYS A 223 -13.22 -0.35 -5.89
C LYS A 223 -12.22 0.45 -5.06
N VAL A 224 -11.90 1.67 -5.46
CA VAL A 224 -11.05 2.56 -4.66
C VAL A 224 -11.60 3.98 -4.62
N ILE A 225 -11.27 4.69 -3.54
CA ILE A 225 -11.39 6.13 -3.41
C ILE A 225 -10.00 6.70 -3.14
N TYR A 226 -9.54 7.64 -3.96
CA TYR A 226 -8.31 8.39 -3.73
C TYR A 226 -8.65 9.75 -3.15
N MET A 227 -8.14 10.00 -1.95
CA MET A 227 -8.38 11.22 -1.19
C MET A 227 -7.12 12.08 -1.12
N GLU A 228 -7.33 13.40 -1.24
CA GLU A 228 -6.29 14.40 -1.02
C GLU A 228 -6.91 15.61 -0.31
N HIS A 229 -6.26 16.08 0.77
CA HIS A 229 -6.72 17.24 1.56
C HIS A 229 -8.22 17.23 1.90
N GLY A 230 -8.75 16.05 2.27
CA GLY A 230 -10.14 15.85 2.65
C GLY A 230 -11.12 15.74 1.48
N LYS A 231 -10.67 15.89 0.23
CA LYS A 231 -11.51 15.77 -0.97
C LYS A 231 -11.32 14.42 -1.65
N ASN A 232 -12.35 13.98 -2.35
CA ASN A 232 -12.29 12.84 -3.25
C ASN A 232 -11.75 13.30 -4.62
N LEU A 233 -10.62 12.75 -5.06
CA LEU A 233 -10.06 13.00 -6.40
C LEU A 233 -10.46 11.94 -7.41
N TYR A 234 -10.67 10.70 -6.96
CA TYR A 234 -11.10 9.60 -7.80
C TYR A 234 -11.89 8.58 -6.99
N CYS A 235 -13.02 8.12 -7.52
CA CYS A 235 -13.81 7.04 -6.95
C CYS A 235 -14.33 6.16 -8.08
N GLY A 236 -13.91 4.90 -8.12
CA GLY A 236 -14.24 4.03 -9.24
C GLY A 236 -13.81 2.58 -9.03
N ASN A 237 -14.21 1.74 -9.98
CA ASN A 237 -13.91 0.31 -9.99
C ASN A 237 -12.57 -0.01 -10.69
N ASP A 238 -12.01 0.94 -11.45
CA ASP A 238 -10.65 0.81 -11.97
C ASP A 238 -9.66 1.11 -10.85
N VAL A 239 -9.26 0.06 -10.14
CA VAL A 239 -8.33 0.13 -9.02
C VAL A 239 -6.94 0.58 -9.46
N HIS A 240 -6.51 0.18 -10.66
CA HIS A 240 -5.20 0.55 -11.20
C HIS A 240 -5.11 2.04 -11.47
N GLN A 241 -6.16 2.65 -12.04
CA GLN A 241 -6.22 4.09 -12.23
C GLN A 241 -6.08 4.86 -10.90
N GLY A 242 -6.78 4.42 -9.84
CA GLY A 242 -6.69 5.08 -8.54
C GLY A 242 -5.31 4.96 -7.88
N ILE A 243 -4.64 3.83 -8.06
CA ILE A 243 -3.26 3.61 -7.59
C ILE A 243 -2.26 4.46 -8.39
N GLU A 244 -2.43 4.55 -9.71
CA GLU A 244 -1.61 5.40 -10.58
C GLU A 244 -1.72 6.88 -10.19
N MET A 245 -2.94 7.40 -10.01
CA MET A 245 -3.15 8.77 -9.55
C MET A 245 -2.50 9.05 -8.18
N TYR A 246 -2.48 8.06 -7.28
CA TYR A 246 -1.78 8.17 -6.01
C TYR A 246 -0.26 8.29 -6.19
N PHE A 247 0.35 7.52 -7.11
CA PHE A 247 1.80 7.54 -7.37
C PHE A 247 2.27 8.74 -8.21
N ASP A 248 1.44 9.27 -9.10
CA ASP A 248 1.75 10.47 -9.89
C ASP A 248 2.09 11.68 -9.01
N GLN A 249 1.46 11.80 -7.85
CA GLN A 249 1.76 12.84 -6.85
C GLN A 249 3.20 12.77 -6.34
N PHE A 250 3.79 11.57 -6.26
CA PHE A 250 5.17 11.37 -5.81
C PHE A 250 6.18 11.39 -6.95
N SER A 251 5.73 11.24 -8.19
CA SER A 251 6.60 11.21 -9.38
C SER A 251 7.25 12.57 -9.68
N SER A 252 6.76 13.65 -9.07
CA SER A 252 7.44 14.96 -9.06
C SER A 252 8.62 15.06 -8.08
N GLU A 253 8.76 14.16 -7.10
CA GLU A 253 9.95 14.08 -6.24
C GLU A 253 11.08 13.31 -6.95
N LYS A 254 11.68 13.96 -7.95
CA LYS A 254 12.89 13.49 -8.64
C LYS A 254 14.11 13.51 -7.71
N SER A 255 14.36 12.45 -6.96
CA SER A 255 15.72 12.09 -6.49
C SER A 255 16.30 11.04 -7.44
N LYS A 256 16.67 11.51 -8.63
CA LYS A 256 17.24 10.72 -9.73
C LYS A 256 18.59 10.04 -9.37
N ILE A 257 19.26 10.50 -8.32
CA ILE A 257 20.54 9.97 -7.85
C ILE A 257 20.40 9.81 -6.34
N GLU A 258 20.43 8.56 -5.86
CA GLU A 258 20.38 8.26 -4.42
C GLU A 258 21.78 8.33 -3.82
N PHE A 259 22.78 7.84 -4.56
CA PHE A 259 24.18 7.79 -4.14
C PHE A 259 25.09 7.73 -5.37
N ASN A 260 26.18 8.50 -5.44
CA ASN A 260 27.14 8.42 -6.57
C ASN A 260 28.55 8.90 -6.21
N ASP A 261 28.93 8.86 -4.93
CA ASP A 261 30.21 9.42 -4.47
C ASP A 261 31.42 8.69 -5.05
N ALA A 262 31.29 7.40 -5.36
CA ALA A 262 32.40 6.56 -5.82
C ALA A 262 32.36 6.23 -7.33
N ALA A 263 31.21 6.40 -7.98
CA ALA A 263 31.05 6.18 -9.42
C ALA A 263 29.93 7.04 -10.02
N THR A 264 30.04 7.39 -11.28
CA THR A 264 29.01 8.15 -12.01
C THR A 264 28.63 7.49 -13.33
N ILE A 265 27.38 7.67 -13.74
CA ILE A 265 26.84 7.23 -15.04
C ILE A 265 26.57 8.46 -15.92
N ASP A 266 27.14 8.44 -17.12
CA ASP A 266 26.99 9.49 -18.12
C ASP A 266 26.53 8.92 -19.47
N GLN A 267 25.96 9.79 -20.31
CA GLN A 267 25.65 9.49 -21.71
C GLN A 267 24.79 8.22 -21.90
N ILE A 268 23.63 8.16 -21.25
CA ILE A 268 22.73 7.01 -21.39
C ILE A 268 21.98 7.08 -22.72
N TYR A 269 22.01 5.98 -23.48
CA TYR A 269 21.27 5.75 -24.70
C TYR A 269 20.39 4.51 -24.56
N ILE A 270 19.13 4.63 -24.99
CA ILE A 270 18.20 3.50 -25.13
C ILE A 270 17.85 3.38 -26.61
N ASN A 271 18.03 2.20 -27.20
CA ASN A 271 17.77 1.93 -28.62
C ASN A 271 18.39 2.98 -29.56
N LYS A 272 19.64 3.38 -29.28
CA LYS A 272 20.42 4.41 -29.99
C LYS A 272 19.91 5.84 -29.86
N GLN A 273 18.89 6.09 -29.04
CA GLN A 273 18.39 7.43 -28.75
C GLN A 273 18.97 7.91 -27.42
N PRO A 274 19.55 9.12 -27.35
CA PRO A 274 20.02 9.67 -26.08
C PRO A 274 18.83 9.86 -25.15
N GLN A 275 19.02 9.55 -23.88
CA GLN A 275 18.02 9.84 -22.87
C GLN A 275 17.84 11.37 -22.79
N SER A 276 16.66 11.84 -23.19
CA SER A 276 16.24 13.23 -23.12
C SER A 276 14.91 13.33 -22.35
N ASN A 277 14.29 14.50 -22.25
CA ASN A 277 12.98 14.65 -21.59
C ASN A 277 11.85 13.84 -22.28
N ASN A 278 12.07 13.31 -23.48
CA ASN A 278 11.09 12.50 -24.18
C ASN A 278 11.21 11.03 -23.78
N VAL A 279 10.08 10.41 -23.47
CA VAL A 279 10.01 8.97 -23.16
C VAL A 279 10.28 8.15 -24.41
N ILE A 280 11.30 7.31 -24.37
CA ILE A 280 11.69 6.42 -25.48
C ILE A 280 10.75 5.23 -25.50
N SER A 281 10.27 4.83 -26.69
CA SER A 281 9.36 3.69 -26.85
C SER A 281 10.03 2.52 -27.57
N THR A 282 9.71 1.30 -27.14
CA THR A 282 10.09 0.01 -27.77
C THR A 282 8.83 -0.85 -27.95
N PHE A 283 8.85 -1.86 -28.82
CA PHE A 283 7.74 -2.80 -28.94
C PHE A 283 8.01 -4.12 -28.19
N TYR A 284 6.93 -4.79 -27.79
CA TYR A 284 6.98 -6.11 -27.18
C TYR A 284 7.76 -7.10 -28.06
N GLY A 285 8.75 -7.79 -27.49
CA GLY A 285 9.56 -8.78 -28.19
C GLY A 285 10.67 -8.20 -29.07
N GLU A 286 10.89 -6.87 -29.07
CA GLU A 286 12.05 -6.28 -29.73
C GLU A 286 13.30 -6.32 -28.84
N ASP A 287 14.48 -6.31 -29.48
CA ASP A 287 15.74 -6.14 -28.79
C ASP A 287 15.81 -4.77 -28.09
N PHE A 288 16.11 -4.78 -26.80
CA PHE A 288 16.32 -3.57 -26.03
C PHE A 288 17.81 -3.32 -25.82
N LYS A 289 18.32 -2.22 -26.37
CA LYS A 289 19.73 -1.84 -26.33
C LYS A 289 19.94 -0.70 -25.36
N LEU A 290 20.82 -0.91 -24.40
CA LEU A 290 21.16 0.07 -23.38
C LEU A 290 22.67 0.33 -23.44
N LYS A 291 23.06 1.59 -23.63
CA LYS A 291 24.46 2.00 -23.71
C LYS A 291 24.71 3.19 -22.80
N PHE A 292 25.79 3.17 -22.02
CA PHE A 292 26.15 4.25 -21.11
C PHE A 292 27.61 4.17 -20.69
N ASN A 293 28.14 5.28 -20.18
CA ASN A 293 29.50 5.37 -19.68
C ASN A 293 29.52 5.35 -18.17
N ILE A 294 30.52 4.68 -17.60
CA ILE A 294 30.78 4.68 -16.15
C ILE A 294 32.16 5.29 -15.88
N ASN A 295 32.18 6.24 -14.96
CA ASN A 295 33.42 6.79 -14.41
C ASN A 295 33.54 6.38 -12.94
N ILE A 296 34.56 5.58 -12.60
CA ILE A 296 34.89 5.22 -11.21
C ILE A 296 35.78 6.33 -10.63
N LEU A 297 35.27 7.02 -9.61
CA LEU A 297 35.92 8.18 -8.99
C LEU A 297 36.85 7.76 -7.84
N GLU A 298 36.49 6.67 -7.14
CA GLU A 298 37.24 6.16 -6.01
C GLU A 298 38.48 5.38 -6.44
N LYS A 299 39.64 5.74 -5.89
CA LYS A 299 40.91 5.04 -6.14
C LYS A 299 40.96 3.74 -5.36
N GLY A 300 41.52 2.69 -5.96
CA GLY A 300 41.70 1.38 -5.31
C GLY A 300 40.63 0.36 -5.66
N ILE A 301 39.60 0.74 -6.42
CA ILE A 301 38.64 -0.22 -6.99
C ILE A 301 39.26 -0.89 -8.21
N GLU A 302 39.45 -2.21 -8.16
CA GLU A 302 40.03 -2.99 -9.26
C GLU A 302 38.97 -3.52 -10.25
N SER A 303 37.79 -3.85 -9.74
CA SER A 303 36.70 -4.39 -10.55
C SER A 303 35.33 -3.96 -10.05
N PHE A 304 34.34 -3.99 -10.95
CA PHE A 304 32.96 -3.69 -10.62
C PHE A 304 32.00 -4.52 -11.47
N TYR A 305 30.74 -4.56 -11.09
CA TYR A 305 29.66 -5.11 -11.91
C TYR A 305 28.44 -4.21 -11.82
N ILE A 306 27.49 -4.44 -12.71
CA ILE A 306 26.28 -3.63 -12.82
C ILE A 306 25.09 -4.52 -12.53
N SER A 307 24.21 -4.04 -11.65
CA SER A 307 22.87 -4.58 -11.51
C SER A 307 21.87 -3.57 -12.05
N ILE A 308 20.97 -4.04 -12.89
CA ILE A 308 19.86 -3.29 -13.47
C ILE A 308 18.56 -3.88 -12.94
N GLN A 309 17.71 -2.99 -12.45
CA GLN A 309 16.37 -3.32 -12.02
C GLN A 309 15.37 -2.53 -12.85
N ILE A 310 14.38 -3.22 -13.42
CA ILE A 310 13.27 -2.59 -14.13
C ILE A 310 12.04 -2.69 -13.24
N THR A 311 11.42 -1.54 -12.98
CA THR A 311 10.16 -1.42 -12.27
C THR A 311 9.07 -0.94 -13.22
N ASP A 312 7.84 -1.36 -12.97
CA ASP A 312 6.67 -0.74 -13.59
C ASP A 312 6.32 0.60 -12.89
N LYS A 313 5.25 1.23 -13.35
CA LYS A 313 4.72 2.47 -12.76
C LYS A 313 4.31 2.34 -11.29
N ASP A 314 4.01 1.12 -10.81
CA ASP A 314 3.65 0.83 -9.42
C ASP A 314 4.89 0.53 -8.55
N LEU A 315 6.10 0.79 -9.06
CA LEU A 315 7.39 0.46 -8.45
C LEU A 315 7.60 -1.04 -8.19
N LYS A 316 6.78 -1.90 -8.81
CA LYS A 316 6.95 -3.34 -8.71
C LYS A 316 8.11 -3.75 -9.59
N ILE A 317 9.01 -4.55 -9.02
CA ILE A 317 10.14 -5.09 -9.76
C ILE A 317 9.62 -6.12 -10.77
N VAL A 318 9.72 -5.80 -12.04
CA VAL A 318 9.30 -6.67 -13.15
C VAL A 318 10.48 -7.36 -13.82
N ALA A 319 11.68 -6.80 -13.72
CA ALA A 319 12.87 -7.47 -14.22
C ALA A 319 14.12 -7.13 -13.41
N ASN A 320 15.06 -8.09 -13.34
CA ASN A 320 16.41 -7.84 -12.85
C ASN A 320 17.45 -8.40 -13.81
N PHE A 321 18.61 -7.77 -13.82
CA PHE A 321 19.78 -8.18 -14.60
C PHE A 321 21.04 -7.91 -13.79
N PHE A 322 21.97 -8.86 -13.76
CA PHE A 322 23.27 -8.69 -13.11
C PHE A 322 24.35 -9.15 -14.07
N THR A 323 25.32 -8.26 -14.36
CA THR A 323 26.39 -8.59 -15.30
C THR A 323 27.28 -9.72 -14.77
N ASN A 324 27.52 -9.77 -13.45
CA ASN A 324 28.37 -10.77 -12.81
C ASN A 324 27.77 -12.19 -12.71
N LYS A 325 26.50 -12.36 -13.11
CA LYS A 325 25.82 -13.68 -13.04
C LYS A 325 26.28 -14.60 -14.17
N PHE A 326 26.60 -14.03 -15.32
CA PHE A 326 26.94 -14.77 -16.54
C PHE A 326 28.27 -14.34 -17.15
N SER A 327 28.85 -13.22 -16.72
CA SER A 327 30.15 -12.72 -17.18
C SER A 327 31.02 -12.33 -15.98
N PRO A 328 32.35 -12.28 -16.11
CA PRO A 328 33.22 -11.79 -15.04
C PRO A 328 32.97 -10.29 -14.76
N ASN A 329 33.38 -9.84 -13.56
CA ASN A 329 33.37 -8.41 -13.23
C ASN A 329 34.21 -7.62 -14.24
N PHE A 330 33.76 -6.40 -14.54
CA PHE A 330 34.51 -5.44 -15.35
C PHE A 330 35.76 -5.02 -14.60
N LYS A 331 36.91 -4.98 -15.29
CA LYS A 331 38.10 -4.33 -14.74
C LYS A 331 37.94 -2.82 -14.89
N VAL A 332 38.36 -2.06 -13.89
CA VAL A 332 38.31 -0.59 -13.96
C VAL A 332 39.34 -0.10 -14.98
N GLU A 333 38.87 0.60 -16.02
CA GLU A 333 39.71 1.30 -16.99
C GLU A 333 39.47 2.82 -16.90
N ASN A 334 40.34 3.63 -17.53
CA ASN A 334 40.22 5.10 -17.56
C ASN A 334 38.91 5.58 -18.18
N HIS A 335 38.32 4.76 -19.06
CA HIS A 335 37.02 4.97 -19.67
C HIS A 335 36.30 3.63 -19.69
N ASN A 336 35.04 3.59 -19.25
CA ASN A 336 34.25 2.35 -19.22
C ASN A 336 32.95 2.59 -19.98
N GLU A 337 32.98 2.31 -21.28
CA GLU A 337 31.78 2.27 -22.12
C GLU A 337 31.15 0.88 -22.01
N ILE A 338 29.87 0.84 -21.62
CA ILE A 338 29.11 -0.39 -21.43
C ILE A 338 27.94 -0.39 -22.40
N GLU A 339 27.80 -1.49 -23.15
CA GLU A 339 26.63 -1.77 -23.98
C GLU A 339 26.03 -3.11 -23.58
N ILE A 340 24.72 -3.11 -23.33
CA ILE A 340 23.93 -4.27 -22.94
C ILE A 340 22.77 -4.41 -23.93
N ILE A 341 22.64 -5.58 -24.53
CA ILE A 341 21.54 -5.92 -25.43
C ILE A 341 20.69 -7.00 -24.76
N PHE A 342 19.45 -6.67 -24.41
CA PHE A 342 18.45 -7.65 -23.98
C PHE A 342 17.68 -8.13 -25.21
N PRO A 343 17.92 -9.36 -25.70
CA PRO A 343 17.17 -9.90 -26.83
C PRO A 343 15.72 -10.14 -26.42
N GLU A 344 14.80 -9.89 -27.36
CA GLU A 344 13.37 -10.17 -27.20
C GLU A 344 12.79 -9.69 -25.86
N LEU A 345 12.75 -8.38 -25.60
CA LEU A 345 12.27 -7.87 -24.31
C LEU A 345 10.77 -8.18 -24.11
N LEU A 346 10.47 -9.16 -23.26
CA LEU A 346 9.11 -9.65 -22.97
C LEU A 346 8.42 -8.87 -21.84
N LEU A 347 8.39 -7.54 -21.96
CA LEU A 347 7.61 -6.67 -21.06
C LEU A 347 6.30 -6.26 -21.74
N ILE A 348 5.17 -6.35 -21.04
CA ILE A 348 3.85 -6.00 -21.58
C ILE A 348 3.71 -4.49 -21.83
N ASP A 349 2.61 -4.08 -22.47
CA ASP A 349 2.34 -2.67 -22.75
C ASP A 349 2.31 -1.85 -21.44
N GLY A 350 3.15 -0.81 -21.34
CA GLY A 350 3.31 -0.07 -20.11
C GLY A 350 4.48 0.92 -20.09
N GLU A 351 4.55 1.68 -18.99
CA GLU A 351 5.67 2.58 -18.68
C GLU A 351 6.56 1.95 -17.61
N TYR A 352 7.86 1.97 -17.86
CA TYR A 352 8.87 1.30 -17.06
C TYR A 352 9.99 2.25 -16.69
N GLN A 353 10.56 2.02 -15.51
CA GLN A 353 11.70 2.76 -14.99
C GLN A 353 12.87 1.82 -14.76
N ILE A 354 14.08 2.31 -14.99
CA ILE A 354 15.32 1.55 -14.78
C ILE A 354 16.09 2.16 -13.62
N THR A 355 16.42 1.31 -12.65
CA THR A 355 17.38 1.61 -11.59
C THR A 355 18.71 0.95 -11.91
N TYR A 356 19.79 1.70 -11.73
CA TYR A 356 21.16 1.25 -11.94
C TYR A 356 21.89 1.18 -10.62
N PHE A 357 22.53 0.04 -10.36
CA PHE A 357 23.44 -0.16 -9.25
C PHE A 357 24.82 -0.48 -9.81
N ILE A 358 25.81 0.31 -9.42
CA ILE A 358 27.23 0.02 -9.67
C ILE A 358 27.79 -0.56 -8.38
N VAL A 359 28.37 -1.76 -8.46
CA VAL A 359 28.77 -2.52 -7.27
C VAL A 359 30.19 -3.04 -7.45
N THR A 360 30.99 -3.00 -6.38
CA THR A 360 32.30 -3.65 -6.29
C THR A 360 32.25 -4.81 -5.30
N ASN A 361 33.16 -5.76 -5.50
CA ASN A 361 33.51 -6.74 -4.48
C ASN A 361 34.80 -6.26 -3.82
N ASP A 362 34.70 -5.72 -2.60
CA ASP A 362 35.89 -5.51 -1.78
C ASP A 362 36.32 -6.90 -1.31
N GLY A 363 37.52 -7.35 -1.67
CA GLY A 363 38.01 -8.74 -1.60
C GLY A 363 38.02 -9.45 -0.23
N THR A 364 37.26 -8.98 0.75
CA THR A 364 36.93 -9.66 2.00
C THR A 364 35.57 -10.36 1.86
N GLU A 365 35.52 -11.66 2.16
CA GLU A 365 34.35 -12.53 1.95
C GLU A 365 33.00 -11.87 2.32
N ASN A 366 32.07 -11.84 1.36
CA ASN A 366 30.63 -11.55 1.49
C ASN A 366 30.14 -10.11 1.74
N GLN A 367 30.93 -9.06 1.49
CA GLN A 367 30.38 -7.68 1.45
C GLN A 367 30.44 -7.06 0.06
N TYR A 368 29.28 -7.01 -0.62
CA TYR A 368 29.07 -6.20 -1.81
C TYR A 368 28.94 -4.72 -1.40
N ARG A 369 29.70 -3.83 -2.04
CA ARG A 369 29.63 -2.39 -1.78
C ARG A 369 29.10 -1.64 -3.00
N TYR A 370 28.04 -0.85 -2.79
CA TYR A 370 27.53 0.05 -3.82
C TYR A 370 28.50 1.22 -4.01
N LEU A 371 28.91 1.44 -5.26
CA LEU A 371 29.68 2.61 -5.69
C LEU A 371 28.76 3.74 -6.16
N ALA A 372 27.59 3.40 -6.73
CA ALA A 372 26.55 4.34 -7.11
C ALA A 372 25.18 3.66 -7.23
N ILE A 373 24.12 4.43 -6.95
CA ILE A 373 22.72 4.06 -7.11
C ILE A 373 21.96 5.20 -7.80
N TYR A 374 21.48 4.92 -9.00
CA TYR A 374 20.66 5.80 -9.80
C TYR A 374 19.24 5.20 -9.85
N ARG A 375 18.39 5.57 -8.88
CA ARG A 375 17.01 5.06 -8.77
C ARG A 375 16.09 5.67 -9.79
N ASN A 376 15.33 4.79 -10.46
CA ASN A 376 14.29 5.15 -11.42
C ASN A 376 14.77 6.23 -12.42
N TYR A 377 16.04 6.11 -12.81
CA TYR A 377 16.77 7.20 -13.43
C TYR A 377 16.40 7.38 -14.90
N THR A 378 16.12 6.26 -15.57
CA THR A 378 15.65 6.23 -16.95
C THR A 378 14.26 5.67 -17.06
N THR A 379 13.52 6.15 -18.05
CA THR A 379 12.12 5.79 -18.28
C THR A 379 11.94 5.43 -19.75
N PHE A 380 11.20 4.35 -20.01
CA PHE A 380 10.86 3.92 -21.35
C PHE A 380 9.45 3.34 -21.38
N LYS A 381 8.84 3.31 -22.56
CA LYS A 381 7.52 2.71 -22.80
C LYS A 381 7.65 1.47 -23.66
N VAL A 382 6.95 0.41 -23.29
CA VAL A 382 6.76 -0.74 -24.15
C VAL A 382 5.36 -0.69 -24.72
N ARG A 383 5.22 -1.00 -26.00
CA ARG A 383 3.94 -1.04 -26.71
C ARG A 383 3.69 -2.40 -27.31
N GLY A 384 2.41 -2.81 -27.36
CA GLY A 384 1.98 -3.96 -28.17
C GLY A 384 1.12 -4.96 -27.41
N LEU A 385 1.71 -5.71 -26.47
CA LEU A 385 0.99 -6.77 -25.75
C LEU A 385 0.18 -6.20 -24.58
N LYS A 386 -1.13 -6.01 -24.80
CA LYS A 386 -2.08 -5.47 -23.80
C LYS A 386 -2.63 -6.58 -22.90
N GLU A 387 -1.79 -7.05 -21.98
CA GLU A 387 -2.15 -8.02 -20.94
C GLU A 387 -2.00 -7.35 -19.56
N ASN A 388 -2.65 -7.89 -18.52
CA ASN A 388 -2.58 -7.34 -17.15
C ASN A 388 -1.79 -8.25 -16.17
N VAL A 389 -0.99 -9.18 -16.68
CA VAL A 389 -0.25 -10.15 -15.87
C VAL A 389 1.24 -9.83 -15.93
N TYR A 390 1.82 -9.50 -14.78
CA TYR A 390 3.26 -9.23 -14.63
C TYR A 390 3.93 -10.36 -13.84
N ALA A 391 4.91 -11.01 -14.44
CA ALA A 391 5.85 -11.90 -13.75
C ALA A 391 7.22 -11.23 -13.67
N ALA A 392 7.89 -11.35 -12.51
CA ALA A 392 9.27 -10.90 -12.40
C ALA A 392 10.16 -11.83 -13.24
N ILE A 393 10.88 -11.27 -14.21
CA ILE A 393 11.79 -12.01 -15.08
C ILE A 393 13.24 -11.71 -14.74
N TYR A 394 14.11 -12.70 -14.93
CA TYR A 394 15.55 -12.48 -14.91
C TYR A 394 16.00 -12.29 -16.35
N LEU A 395 16.47 -11.09 -16.69
CA LEU A 395 16.90 -10.80 -18.05
C LEU A 395 18.20 -11.55 -18.36
N LYS A 396 18.31 -11.99 -19.62
CA LYS A 396 19.58 -12.38 -20.22
C LYS A 396 19.97 -11.26 -21.18
N GLY A 397 21.26 -11.01 -21.33
CA GLY A 397 21.72 -9.98 -22.24
C GLY A 397 23.15 -10.21 -22.67
N PHE A 398 23.47 -9.69 -23.85
CA PHE A 398 24.84 -9.66 -24.38
C PHE A 398 25.51 -8.39 -23.89
N ILE A 399 26.71 -8.52 -23.34
CA ILE A 399 27.44 -7.42 -22.71
C ILE A 399 28.69 -7.12 -23.53
N THR A 400 28.92 -5.84 -23.79
CA THR A 400 30.16 -5.34 -24.37
C THR A 400 30.76 -4.28 -23.45
N HIS A 401 32.06 -4.39 -23.16
CA HIS A 401 32.82 -3.40 -22.38
C HIS A 401 33.96 -2.87 -23.24
N ASN A 402 33.98 -1.56 -23.49
CA ASN A 402 34.97 -0.89 -24.35
C ASN A 402 35.12 -1.58 -25.73
N GLY A 403 33.98 -1.97 -26.34
CA GLY A 403 33.93 -2.66 -27.63
C GLY A 403 34.30 -4.15 -27.61
N LYS A 404 34.64 -4.72 -26.44
CA LYS A 404 34.93 -6.15 -26.30
C LYS A 404 33.72 -6.90 -25.75
N ALA A 405 33.26 -7.90 -26.49
CA ALA A 405 32.19 -8.79 -26.02
C ALA A 405 32.66 -9.59 -24.81
N LEU A 406 31.84 -9.63 -23.77
CA LEU A 406 32.01 -10.50 -22.61
C LEU A 406 31.06 -11.68 -22.82
N ASN A 407 31.64 -12.86 -23.08
CA ASN A 407 30.88 -14.10 -23.23
C ASN A 407 30.33 -14.60 -21.90
#